data_AF-K1RF36-F1
#
_entry.id   AF-K1RF36-F1
#
_cell.length_a   1.000
_cell.length_b   1.000
_cell.length_c   1.000
_cell.angle_alpha   90.00
_cell.angle_beta   90.00
_cell.angle_gamma   90.00
#
_symmetry.space_group_name_H-M   'P 1'
#
loop_
_entity.id
_entity.type
_entity.pdbx_description
1 polymer ?
#
loop_
_entity_poly.entity_id
_entity_poly.type
_entity_poly.pdbx_seq_one_letter_code
_entity_poly.pdbx_strand_id
1 'polypeptide(L)'
;MGTIYVNSSRQVLLDLLSTPEMKDRCYVKVRHEWLPEESEHSRDNYLKVLAHSDLTLNPVGMNPECYRIYEALSYGSIPVIEDVLTPGNCGNSSGFSVSAPHRLLKSEKAPVIFIKDWQKELPVILDKEAKMTLEQKSKRRKDVLLWYENFKAKMRKRFVSVIQEKFFGVHQFI
;
A
#
# COMPACT_ATOMS: atom_id res chain seq x y z
N MET A 1 7.06 -0.97 -9.28
CA MET A 1 7.15 -2.01 -10.33
C MET A 1 5.82 -2.72 -10.44
N GLY A 2 5.29 -2.90 -11.65
CA GLY A 2 3.99 -3.58 -11.83
C GLY A 2 3.56 -3.69 -13.29
N THR A 3 2.64 -4.62 -13.55
CA THR A 3 2.00 -4.79 -14.86
C THR A 3 0.97 -3.68 -15.08
N ILE A 4 1.05 -3.03 -16.24
CA ILE A 4 0.13 -1.97 -16.65
C ILE A 4 -1.05 -2.59 -17.39
N TYR A 5 -2.25 -2.13 -17.04
CA TYR A 5 -3.49 -2.51 -17.72
C TYR A 5 -4.09 -1.27 -18.37
N VAL A 6 -4.61 -1.41 -19.59
CA VAL A 6 -5.28 -0.32 -20.31
C VAL A 6 -6.50 0.14 -19.50
N ASN A 7 -6.78 1.45 -19.49
CA ASN A 7 -7.88 2.07 -18.75
C ASN A 7 -7.88 1.75 -17.24
N SER A 8 -6.69 1.58 -16.64
CA SER A 8 -6.53 1.34 -15.20
C SER A 8 -5.84 2.52 -14.52
N SER A 9 -5.97 2.61 -13.19
CA SER A 9 -5.24 3.62 -12.42
C SER A 9 -3.72 3.51 -12.56
N ARG A 10 -3.21 2.31 -12.88
CA ARG A 10 -1.78 2.12 -13.18
C ARG A 10 -1.33 2.85 -14.43
N GLN A 11 -2.18 2.90 -15.46
CA GLN A 11 -1.91 3.67 -16.67
C GLN A 11 -1.91 5.16 -16.35
N VAL A 12 -2.93 5.65 -15.63
CA VAL A 12 -3.01 7.05 -15.19
C VAL A 12 -1.76 7.48 -14.42
N LEU A 13 -1.32 6.64 -13.47
CA LEU A 13 -0.11 6.91 -12.71
C LEU A 13 1.15 6.89 -13.59
N LEU A 14 1.27 5.93 -14.51
CA LEU A 14 2.40 5.85 -15.41
C LEU A 14 2.47 7.08 -16.34
N ASP A 15 1.34 7.51 -16.90
CA ASP A 15 1.25 8.69 -17.76
C ASP A 15 1.69 9.95 -16.99
N LEU A 16 1.21 10.11 -15.75
CA LEU A 16 1.63 11.20 -14.88
C LEU A 16 3.14 11.17 -14.60
N LEU A 17 3.69 10.00 -14.24
CA LEU A 17 5.12 9.85 -13.95
C LEU A 17 6.01 10.00 -15.20
N SER A 18 5.43 9.93 -16.40
CA SER A 18 6.14 10.11 -17.67
C SER A 18 6.20 11.59 -18.12
N THR A 19 5.49 12.49 -17.44
CA THR A 19 5.56 13.94 -17.70
C THR A 19 6.94 14.49 -17.36
N PRO A 20 7.46 15.51 -18.10
CA PRO A 20 8.77 16.09 -17.84
C PRO A 20 8.99 16.56 -16.40
N GLU A 21 7.93 17.07 -15.76
CA GLU A 21 7.97 17.60 -14.38
C GLU A 21 8.07 16.49 -13.33
N MET A 22 7.57 15.29 -13.65
CA MET A 22 7.54 14.14 -12.74
C MET A 22 8.60 13.10 -13.05
N LYS A 23 9.18 13.18 -14.25
CA LYS A 23 10.28 12.33 -14.71
C LYS A 23 11.41 12.40 -13.69
N ASP A 24 11.98 11.24 -13.39
CA ASP A 24 13.09 11.04 -12.43
C ASP A 24 12.75 11.29 -10.94
N ARG A 25 11.53 11.73 -10.60
CA ARG A 25 11.10 11.85 -9.18
C ARG A 25 10.83 10.50 -8.52
N CYS A 26 10.63 9.45 -9.30
CA CYS A 26 10.31 8.10 -8.83
C CYS A 26 11.06 7.05 -9.65
N TYR A 27 11.49 5.97 -8.98
CA TYR A 27 11.94 4.79 -9.70
C TYR A 27 10.73 4.06 -10.32
N VAL A 28 10.71 3.99 -11.65
CA VAL A 28 9.66 3.29 -12.41
C VAL A 28 10.28 2.18 -13.25
N LYS A 29 9.82 0.95 -13.02
CA LYS A 29 10.07 -0.19 -13.89
C LYS A 29 8.74 -0.79 -14.30
N VAL A 30 8.40 -0.58 -15.58
CA VAL A 30 7.15 -1.00 -16.19
C VAL A 30 7.24 -2.46 -16.63
N ARG A 31 6.16 -3.20 -16.46
CA ARG A 31 5.93 -4.47 -17.17
C ARG A 31 4.68 -4.29 -18.02
N HIS A 32 4.77 -4.57 -19.32
CA HIS A 32 3.59 -4.52 -20.20
C HIS A 32 2.77 -5.82 -20.11
N GLU A 33 3.41 -6.91 -19.70
CA GLU A 33 2.79 -8.21 -19.53
C GLU A 33 3.15 -8.80 -18.17
N TRP A 34 2.28 -9.68 -17.65
CA TRP A 34 2.61 -10.48 -16.49
C TRP A 34 3.45 -11.68 -16.96
N LEU A 35 4.62 -11.86 -16.34
CA LEU A 35 5.50 -12.99 -16.64
C LEU A 35 5.51 -13.92 -15.43
N PRO A 36 5.37 -15.24 -15.63
CA PRO A 36 5.63 -16.22 -14.59
C PRO A 36 7.13 -16.22 -14.24
N GLU A 37 7.47 -16.78 -13.07
CA GLU A 37 8.85 -17.03 -12.63
C GLU A 37 9.73 -15.76 -12.49
N GLU A 38 9.58 -15.05 -11.36
CA GLU A 38 10.57 -14.03 -11.00
C GLU A 38 11.95 -14.65 -10.80
N SER A 39 12.95 -14.16 -11.55
CA SER A 39 14.34 -14.51 -11.32
C SER A 39 14.84 -13.91 -10.00
N GLU A 40 15.84 -14.55 -9.39
CA GLU A 40 16.51 -14.04 -8.18
C GLU A 40 16.98 -12.60 -8.38
N HIS A 41 17.54 -12.29 -9.56
CA HIS A 41 17.95 -10.93 -9.91
C HIS A 41 16.79 -9.93 -9.89
N SER A 42 15.63 -10.31 -10.44
CA SER A 42 14.45 -9.44 -10.48
C SER A 42 13.85 -9.21 -9.10
N ARG A 43 13.83 -10.25 -8.26
CA ARG A 43 13.43 -10.20 -6.85
C ARG A 43 14.39 -9.31 -6.06
N ASP A 44 15.69 -9.52 -6.16
CA ASP A 44 16.68 -8.79 -5.37
C ASP A 44 16.69 -7.29 -5.75
N ASN A 45 16.49 -6.99 -7.04
CA ASN A 45 16.28 -5.62 -7.48
C ASN A 45 14.98 -5.02 -6.87
N TYR A 46 13.90 -5.80 -6.77
CA TYR A 46 12.68 -5.34 -6.10
C TYR A 46 12.90 -5.00 -4.64
N LEU A 47 13.50 -5.93 -3.89
CA LEU A 47 13.76 -5.75 -2.46
C LEU A 47 14.69 -4.55 -2.23
N LYS A 48 15.72 -4.39 -3.08
CA LYS A 48 16.63 -3.25 -3.02
C LYS A 48 15.88 -1.93 -3.25
N VAL A 49 15.09 -1.82 -4.32
CA VAL A 49 14.31 -0.61 -4.60
C VAL A 49 13.35 -0.30 -3.44
N LEU A 50 12.65 -1.31 -2.94
CA LEU A 50 11.69 -1.16 -1.85
C LEU A 50 12.36 -0.67 -0.55
N ALA A 51 13.50 -1.25 -0.19
CA ALA A 51 14.30 -0.86 0.98
C ALA A 51 14.84 0.58 0.91
N HIS A 52 15.13 1.07 -0.30
CA HIS A 52 15.67 2.42 -0.50
C HIS A 52 14.59 3.48 -0.74
N SER A 53 13.34 3.08 -1.01
CA SER A 53 12.27 4.01 -1.32
C SER A 53 11.67 4.63 -0.06
N ASP A 54 11.54 5.96 -0.02
CA ASP A 54 10.84 6.66 1.06
C ASP A 54 9.32 6.43 0.99
N LEU A 55 8.78 6.47 -0.23
CA LEU A 55 7.37 6.24 -0.54
C LEU A 55 7.24 5.07 -1.53
N THR A 56 6.18 4.28 -1.40
CA THR A 56 5.80 3.24 -2.37
C THR A 56 4.41 3.53 -2.92
N LEU A 57 4.32 3.79 -4.22
CA LEU A 57 3.05 4.08 -4.90
C LEU A 57 2.29 2.77 -5.16
N ASN A 58 1.09 2.67 -4.61
CA ASN A 58 0.22 1.49 -4.69
C ASN A 58 -1.07 1.84 -5.44
N PRO A 59 -1.00 1.99 -6.78
CA PRO A 59 -2.19 2.18 -7.59
C PRO A 59 -3.11 0.96 -7.50
N VAL A 60 -4.41 1.24 -7.46
CA VAL A 60 -5.44 0.23 -7.34
C VAL A 60 -5.38 -0.75 -8.53
N GLY A 61 -5.62 -2.03 -8.23
CA GLY A 61 -5.78 -3.07 -9.24
C GLY A 61 -7.22 -3.57 -9.30
N MET A 62 -7.40 -4.87 -9.49
CA MET A 62 -8.71 -5.51 -9.32
C MET A 62 -9.24 -5.36 -7.89
N ASN A 63 -8.33 -5.42 -6.90
CA ASN A 63 -8.63 -5.19 -5.49
C ASN A 63 -8.05 -3.85 -5.03
N PRO A 64 -8.75 -3.12 -4.13
CA PRO A 64 -8.23 -1.89 -3.52
C PRO A 64 -6.96 -2.17 -2.72
N GLU A 65 -6.97 -3.28 -1.97
CA GLU A 65 -5.88 -3.70 -1.11
C GLU A 65 -5.04 -4.78 -1.80
N CYS A 66 -3.71 -4.65 -1.75
CA CYS A 66 -2.79 -5.62 -2.33
C CYS A 66 -1.54 -5.82 -1.48
N TYR A 67 -0.86 -6.94 -1.69
CA TYR A 67 0.32 -7.36 -0.92
C TYR A 67 1.45 -6.31 -0.92
N ARG A 68 1.58 -5.50 -1.98
CA ARG A 68 2.62 -4.44 -2.09
C ARG A 68 2.53 -3.38 -1.00
N ILE A 69 1.33 -3.13 -0.48
CA ILE A 69 1.13 -2.22 0.65
C ILE A 69 1.89 -2.74 1.87
N TYR A 70 1.75 -4.05 2.14
CA TYR A 70 2.34 -4.71 3.28
C TYR A 70 3.84 -4.96 3.12
N GLU A 71 4.31 -5.22 1.90
CA GLU A 71 5.74 -5.28 1.60
C GLU A 71 6.41 -3.91 1.80
N ALA A 72 5.79 -2.82 1.37
CA ALA A 72 6.31 -1.47 1.62
C ALA A 72 6.44 -1.20 3.12
N LEU A 73 5.39 -1.52 3.89
CA LEU A 73 5.41 -1.40 5.36
C LEU A 73 6.51 -2.24 6.00
N SER A 74 6.79 -3.45 5.49
CA SER A 74 7.84 -4.32 6.04
C SER A 74 9.26 -3.81 5.80
N TYR A 75 9.45 -2.96 4.79
CA TYR A 75 10.72 -2.29 4.50
C TYR A 75 10.75 -0.84 5.00
N GLY A 76 9.69 -0.40 5.68
CA GLY A 76 9.55 0.96 6.22
C GLY A 76 9.46 2.04 5.14
N SER A 77 9.04 1.66 3.93
CA SER A 77 8.62 2.57 2.87
C SER A 77 7.15 2.93 3.09
N ILE A 78 6.77 4.19 2.99
CA ILE A 78 5.40 4.63 3.26
C ILE A 78 4.50 4.34 2.05
N PRO A 79 3.46 3.52 2.19
CA PRO A 79 2.51 3.32 1.11
C PRO A 79 1.72 4.60 0.81
N VAL A 80 1.68 5.01 -0.46
CA VAL A 80 0.67 5.92 -1.00
C VAL A 80 -0.38 5.06 -1.69
N ILE A 81 -1.61 5.08 -1.21
CA ILE A 81 -2.66 4.11 -1.53
C ILE A 81 -3.89 4.85 -2.04
N GLU A 82 -4.45 4.40 -3.16
CA GLU A 82 -5.76 4.87 -3.59
C GLU A 82 -6.87 4.34 -2.68
N ASP A 83 -7.64 5.27 -2.10
CA ASP A 83 -8.82 5.02 -1.30
C ASP A 83 -10.08 5.07 -2.16
N VAL A 84 -10.12 4.17 -3.16
CA VAL A 84 -11.22 4.06 -4.13
C VAL A 84 -11.80 2.65 -4.11
N LEU A 85 -13.13 2.55 -4.19
CA LEU A 85 -13.79 1.26 -4.33
C LEU A 85 -13.58 0.72 -5.74
N THR A 86 -13.17 -0.54 -5.86
CA THR A 86 -13.15 -1.26 -7.14
C THR A 86 -14.47 -1.98 -7.35
N PRO A 87 -14.81 -2.33 -8.61
CA PRO A 87 -15.99 -3.15 -8.89
C PRO A 87 -15.98 -4.45 -8.08
N GLY A 88 -17.10 -4.78 -7.45
CA GLY A 88 -17.28 -6.01 -6.66
C GLY A 88 -18.24 -5.83 -5.48
N ASN A 89 -18.64 -6.94 -4.85
CA ASN A 89 -19.59 -6.92 -3.73
C ASN A 89 -18.93 -6.75 -2.35
N CYS A 90 -17.59 -6.67 -2.29
CA CYS A 90 -16.84 -6.61 -1.03
C CYS A 90 -17.06 -5.30 -0.23
N GLY A 91 -17.61 -4.25 -0.85
CA GLY A 91 -17.94 -2.97 -0.20
C GLY A 91 -19.43 -2.70 0.01
N ASN A 92 -20.32 -3.43 -0.67
CA ASN A 92 -21.77 -3.20 -0.68
C ASN A 92 -22.57 -4.13 0.24
N SER A 93 -21.91 -4.97 1.05
CA SER A 93 -22.59 -5.81 2.03
C SER A 93 -23.28 -4.91 3.06
N SER A 94 -24.61 -4.95 3.05
CA SER A 94 -25.61 -4.09 3.71
C SER A 94 -25.60 -4.10 5.26
N GLY A 95 -24.43 -4.21 5.89
CA GLY A 95 -24.24 -4.17 7.35
C GLY A 95 -22.90 -3.61 7.86
N PHE A 96 -21.90 -3.34 7.00
CA PHE A 96 -20.56 -2.85 7.42
C PHE A 96 -20.14 -1.50 6.76
N SER A 97 -21.12 -0.68 6.40
CA SER A 97 -21.05 0.49 5.51
C SER A 97 -20.36 1.77 6.07
N VAL A 98 -19.12 1.73 6.59
CA VAL A 98 -18.41 3.01 6.85
C VAL A 98 -16.90 3.00 6.50
N SER A 99 -16.29 1.84 6.27
CA SER A 99 -14.81 1.75 6.30
C SER A 99 -14.14 1.03 5.12
N ALA A 100 -14.87 0.69 4.06
CA ALA A 100 -14.28 0.15 2.84
C ALA A 100 -13.85 1.28 1.88
N PRO A 101 -12.75 1.11 1.11
CA PRO A 101 -11.75 0.05 1.23
C PRO A 101 -10.79 0.29 2.42
N HIS A 102 -9.87 -0.65 2.64
CA HIS A 102 -8.77 -0.54 3.64
C HIS A 102 -9.23 -0.50 5.10
N ARG A 103 -10.33 -1.17 5.43
CA ARG A 103 -10.95 -1.13 6.77
C ARG A 103 -9.97 -1.37 7.92
N LEU A 104 -9.12 -2.40 7.80
CA LEU A 104 -8.18 -2.75 8.87
C LEU A 104 -7.11 -1.68 9.04
N LEU A 105 -6.53 -1.20 7.93
CA LEU A 105 -5.55 -0.12 7.93
C LEU A 105 -6.13 1.16 8.54
N LYS A 106 -7.37 1.53 8.18
CA LYS A 106 -8.09 2.68 8.75
C LYS A 106 -8.35 2.50 10.24
N SER A 107 -8.84 1.34 10.66
CA SER A 107 -9.14 1.06 12.08
C SER A 107 -7.91 1.08 12.98
N GLU A 108 -6.75 0.65 12.45
CA GLU A 108 -5.48 0.62 13.17
C GLU A 108 -4.65 1.89 12.97
N LYS A 109 -5.23 2.92 12.33
CA LYS A 109 -4.58 4.21 12.03
C LYS A 109 -3.21 4.01 11.38
N ALA A 110 -3.19 3.21 10.30
CA ALA A 110 -1.96 2.87 9.62
C ALA A 110 -1.20 4.11 9.15
N PRO A 111 0.15 4.12 9.26
CA PRO A 111 0.99 5.21 8.80
C PRO A 111 1.16 5.15 7.27
N VAL A 112 0.05 5.32 6.57
CA VAL A 112 -0.07 5.30 5.10
C VAL A 112 -0.67 6.61 4.62
N ILE A 113 -0.47 6.94 3.35
CA ILE A 113 -1.04 8.13 2.72
C ILE A 113 -2.19 7.66 1.82
N PHE A 114 -3.42 7.99 2.20
CA PHE A 114 -4.60 7.73 1.37
C PHE A 114 -4.80 8.90 0.40
N ILE A 115 -5.07 8.57 -0.87
CA ILE A 115 -5.40 9.54 -1.92
C ILE A 115 -6.64 9.09 -2.70
N LYS A 116 -7.26 10.00 -3.42
CA LYS A 116 -8.36 9.71 -4.36
C LYS A 116 -8.02 10.03 -5.81
N ASP A 117 -7.04 10.90 -6.04
CA ASP A 117 -6.68 11.39 -7.37
C ASP A 117 -5.16 11.56 -7.49
N TRP A 118 -4.51 10.67 -8.26
CA TRP A 118 -3.06 10.72 -8.49
C TRP A 118 -2.61 12.06 -9.09
N GLN A 119 -3.35 12.61 -10.04
CA GLN A 119 -2.93 13.82 -10.77
C GLN A 119 -2.90 15.05 -9.87
N LYS A 120 -3.85 15.15 -8.93
CA LYS A 120 -3.93 16.29 -8.01
C LYS A 120 -3.06 16.13 -6.78
N GLU A 121 -2.98 14.93 -6.22
CA GLU A 121 -2.41 14.71 -4.89
C GLU A 121 -0.94 14.29 -4.94
N LEU A 122 -0.52 13.52 -5.95
CA LEU A 122 0.85 13.00 -6.01
C LEU A 122 1.90 14.10 -6.07
N PRO A 123 1.78 15.16 -6.92
CA PRO A 123 2.79 16.21 -6.96
C PRO A 123 2.99 16.87 -5.59
N VAL A 124 1.90 17.15 -4.88
CA VAL A 124 1.92 17.75 -3.53
C VAL A 124 2.58 16.82 -2.51
N ILE A 125 2.30 15.52 -2.57
CA ILE A 125 2.93 14.52 -1.70
C ILE A 125 4.44 14.47 -1.94
N LEU A 126 4.87 14.40 -3.21
CA LEU A 126 6.29 14.35 -3.54
C LEU A 126 7.02 15.65 -3.18
N ASP A 127 6.38 16.81 -3.31
CA ASP A 127 6.95 18.09 -2.90
C ASP A 127 7.14 18.18 -1.39
N LYS A 128 6.18 17.66 -0.63
CA LYS A 128 6.30 17.54 0.83
C LYS A 128 7.43 16.59 1.20
N GLU A 129 7.52 15.45 0.52
CA GLU A 129 8.56 14.45 0.74
C GLU A 129 9.97 14.98 0.45
N ALA A 130 10.12 15.77 -0.61
CA ALA A 130 11.39 16.41 -0.99
C ALA A 130 11.87 17.44 0.04
N LYS A 131 10.96 18.06 0.79
CA LYS A 131 11.27 19.04 1.84
C LYS A 131 11.63 18.40 3.19
N MET A 132 11.45 17.09 3.35
CA MET A 132 11.76 16.40 4.61
C MET A 132 13.26 16.15 4.76
N THR A 133 13.79 16.37 5.97
CA THR A 133 15.19 16.06 6.28
C THR A 133 15.41 14.54 6.36
N LEU A 134 16.67 14.12 6.24
CA LEU A 134 17.04 12.72 6.38
C LEU A 134 16.66 12.15 7.77
N GLU A 135 16.75 12.97 8.82
CA GLU A 135 16.38 12.55 10.18
C GLU A 135 14.87 12.32 10.30
N GLN A 136 14.06 13.20 9.71
CA GLN A 136 12.60 13.05 9.68
C GLN A 136 12.20 11.78 8.93
N LYS A 137 12.81 11.52 7.76
CA LYS A 137 12.59 10.30 6.98
C LYS A 137 13.02 9.04 7.74
N SER A 138 14.18 9.07 8.36
CA SER A 138 14.73 7.96 9.15
C SER A 138 13.87 7.65 10.37
N LYS A 139 13.38 8.68 11.08
CA LYS A 139 12.43 8.51 12.19
C LYS A 139 11.13 7.87 11.70
N ARG A 140 10.52 8.44 10.65
CA ARG A 140 9.28 7.92 10.08
C ARG A 140 9.41 6.45 9.65
N ARG A 141 10.53 6.07 9.04
CA ARG A 141 10.83 4.68 8.67
C ARG A 141 10.86 3.75 9.89
N LYS A 142 11.53 4.14 10.98
CA LYS A 142 11.55 3.36 12.23
C LYS A 142 10.16 3.20 12.83
N ASP A 143 9.38 4.29 12.85
CA ASP A 143 8.03 4.30 13.41
C ASP A 143 7.10 3.36 12.62
N VAL A 144 7.22 3.32 11.29
CA VAL A 144 6.44 2.41 10.43
C VAL A 144 6.81 0.95 10.63
N LEU A 145 8.10 0.62 10.74
CA LEU A 145 8.53 -0.74 11.03
C LEU A 145 7.97 -1.23 12.37
N LEU A 146 8.07 -0.41 13.41
CA LEU A 146 7.51 -0.72 14.73
C LEU A 146 5.98 -0.86 14.68
N TRP A 147 5.30 0.04 13.98
CA TRP A 147 3.86 -0.04 13.79
C TRP A 147 3.47 -1.35 13.10
N TYR A 148 4.19 -1.75 12.05
CA TYR A 148 3.85 -2.93 11.25
C TYR A 148 4.05 -4.23 12.01
N GLU A 149 5.11 -4.35 12.83
CA GLU A 149 5.28 -5.50 13.73
C GLU A 149 4.12 -5.62 14.73
N ASN A 150 3.71 -4.50 15.33
CA ASN A 150 2.56 -4.46 16.23
C ASN A 150 1.24 -4.79 15.51
N PHE A 151 1.06 -4.27 14.29
CA PHE A 151 -0.10 -4.56 13.45
C PHE A 151 -0.21 -6.06 13.17
N LYS A 152 0.87 -6.73 12.76
CA LYS A 152 0.89 -8.19 12.55
C LYS A 152 0.51 -8.95 13.82
N ALA A 153 1.03 -8.55 14.98
CA ALA A 153 0.70 -9.17 16.26
C ALA A 153 -0.79 -9.03 16.61
N LYS A 154 -1.38 -7.84 16.40
CA LYS A 154 -2.81 -7.61 16.58
C LYS A 154 -3.66 -8.40 15.60
N MET A 155 -3.29 -8.45 14.32
CA MET A 155 -4.02 -9.19 13.29
C MET A 155 -4.01 -10.69 13.58
N ARG A 156 -2.89 -11.24 14.05
CA ARG A 156 -2.81 -12.65 14.49
C ARG A 156 -3.77 -12.93 15.64
N LYS A 157 -3.78 -12.09 16.69
CA LYS A 157 -4.72 -12.23 17.82
C LYS A 157 -6.17 -12.14 17.36
N ARG A 158 -6.48 -11.15 16.52
CA ARG A 158 -7.83 -10.95 15.96
C ARG A 158 -8.28 -12.16 15.14
N PHE A 159 -7.41 -12.70 14.30
CA PHE A 159 -7.71 -13.88 13.49
C PHE A 159 -8.08 -15.08 14.36
N VAL A 160 -7.25 -15.38 15.37
CA VAL A 160 -7.51 -16.48 16.32
C VAL A 160 -8.82 -16.25 17.07
N SER A 161 -9.06 -15.03 17.57
CA SER A 161 -10.29 -14.67 18.27
C SER A 161 -11.54 -14.87 17.41
N VAL A 162 -11.51 -14.44 16.14
CA VAL A 162 -12.63 -14.65 15.21
C VAL A 162 -12.88 -16.14 14.95
N ILE A 163 -11.82 -16.95 14.80
CA ILE A 163 -11.96 -18.39 14.62
C ILE A 163 -12.58 -19.04 15.87
N GLN A 164 -12.07 -18.70 17.04
CA GLN A 164 -12.56 -19.20 18.33
C GLN A 164 -14.04 -18.86 18.54
N GLU A 165 -14.43 -17.62 18.25
CA GLU A 165 -15.81 -17.17 18.38
C GLU A 165 -16.74 -17.87 17.39
N LYS A 166 -16.37 -17.92 16.09
CA LYS A 166 -17.26 -18.38 15.02
C LYS A 166 -17.36 -19.89 14.90
N PHE A 167 -16.30 -20.63 15.24
CA PHE A 167 -16.25 -22.08 15.01
C PHE A 167 -16.25 -22.88 16.32
N PHE A 168 -15.90 -22.28 17.46
CA PHE A 168 -15.73 -23.01 18.72
C PHE A 168 -16.53 -22.44 19.90
N GLY A 169 -17.27 -21.35 19.71
CA GLY A 169 -18.10 -20.74 20.77
C GLY A 169 -17.29 -20.22 21.98
N VAL A 170 -15.97 -20.08 21.84
CA VAL A 170 -15.12 -19.57 22.91
C VAL A 170 -15.11 -18.04 22.82
N HIS A 171 -15.70 -17.40 23.82
CA HIS A 171 -15.64 -15.95 23.96
C HIS A 171 -14.50 -15.60 24.90
N GLN A 172 -13.49 -14.88 24.40
CA GLN A 172 -12.45 -14.33 25.28
C GLN A 172 -13.10 -13.23 26.13
N PHE A 173 -13.22 -13.48 27.43
CA PHE A 173 -13.48 -12.43 28.41
C PHE A 173 -12.25 -11.52 28.43
N ILE A 174 -12.43 -10.28 27.97
CA ILE A 174 -11.43 -9.21 28.09
C ILE A 174 -11.46 -8.68 29.52
#